data_AF-A0A6A6SP95-F1
#
_entry.id   AF-A0A6A6SP95-F1
#
_cell.length_a   1.000
_cell.length_b   1.000
_cell.length_c   1.000
_cell.angle_alpha   90.00
_cell.angle_beta   90.00
_cell.angle_gamma   90.00
#
_symmetry.space_group_name_H-M   'P 1'
#
loop_
_entity.id
_entity.type
_entity.pdbx_description
1 polymer ?
#
loop_
_entity_poly.entity_id
_entity_poly.type
_entity_poly.pdbx_seq_one_letter_code
_entity_poly.pdbx_strand_id
1 'polypeptide(L)'
;MTRQSIVAVLFAAGSALAAPLTSVAAADIKCPIVFDGRVPVGTAPTFFDTYATNTIFNPDYVHNSALKWSEILKFPNDSSRFDGTQYIPLEVTVSDKSIFQTQNGFRRAGLQFLKDAADGDGQKEIKTLHFSVKQDPARPLNLTHEYLNVWHEAADYSADQIQFQVGQLIGKSAADKQNFKILDRNGNSLYSVAMDTKNWQNFAITLNYNTNQVTIYYSVGQDALKSVKGPVAANLAGGGQFQIGILKKPTGSSDVVNNGYQESNLNEGQIYGGLFLEDSASNCVVFPKKGAADIDATADGSGYLDGFGNSMTTDNLNATFAPQDRGGRAAALLARALGEGSGDNSTALLHVMHAGLLLVIVAAAMGITIYTVRKYQRERAREIHHHHHYESNGNGVRKAIYSDKEAALDAV
;
A
#
# COMPACT_ATOMS: atom_id res chain seq x y z
N MET A 1 -72.36 -13.68 -40.98
CA MET A 1 -71.68 -12.46 -40.49
C MET A 1 -70.98 -12.79 -39.19
N THR A 2 -69.70 -13.14 -39.26
CA THR A 2 -68.85 -13.50 -38.11
C THR A 2 -67.94 -12.31 -37.78
N ARG A 3 -68.09 -11.72 -36.59
CA ARG A 3 -67.25 -10.62 -36.11
C ARG A 3 -65.98 -11.19 -35.47
N GLN A 4 -64.83 -10.83 -36.03
CA GLN A 4 -63.52 -11.00 -35.39
C GLN A 4 -63.30 -9.86 -34.40
N SER A 5 -62.96 -10.20 -33.15
CA SER A 5 -62.51 -9.24 -32.14
C SER A 5 -60.99 -9.28 -32.07
N ILE A 6 -60.36 -8.16 -32.39
CA ILE A 6 -58.91 -7.92 -32.26
C ILE A 6 -58.62 -7.54 -30.80
N VAL A 7 -57.76 -8.30 -30.13
CA VAL A 7 -57.22 -7.95 -28.80
C VAL A 7 -55.91 -7.21 -29.02
N ALA A 8 -55.86 -5.94 -28.62
CA ALA A 8 -54.64 -5.14 -28.59
C ALA A 8 -53.90 -5.36 -27.26
N VAL A 9 -52.63 -5.80 -27.33
CA VAL A 9 -51.73 -5.90 -26.17
C VAL A 9 -50.98 -4.57 -26.05
N LEU A 10 -51.23 -3.84 -24.95
CA LEU A 10 -50.44 -2.66 -24.58
C LEU A 10 -49.15 -3.10 -23.89
N PHE A 11 -48.00 -2.75 -24.48
CA PHE A 11 -46.71 -2.78 -23.80
C PHE A 11 -46.60 -1.58 -22.86
N ALA A 12 -46.61 -1.82 -21.55
CA ALA A 12 -46.23 -0.82 -20.56
C ALA A 12 -44.69 -0.78 -20.46
N ALA A 13 -44.07 0.23 -21.06
CA ALA A 13 -42.67 0.53 -20.83
C ALA A 13 -42.52 1.15 -19.42
N GLY A 14 -42.02 0.36 -18.47
CA GLY A 14 -41.67 0.86 -17.15
C GLY A 14 -40.41 1.71 -17.23
N SER A 15 -40.57 3.03 -17.15
CA SER A 15 -39.45 3.96 -16.94
C SER A 15 -38.86 3.72 -15.56
N ALA A 16 -37.77 2.96 -15.48
CA ALA A 16 -36.97 2.88 -14.26
C ALA A 16 -36.35 4.27 -14.00
N LEU A 17 -36.91 5.00 -13.04
CA LEU A 17 -36.30 6.22 -12.52
C LEU A 17 -34.99 5.83 -11.83
N ALA A 18 -33.85 6.16 -12.46
CA ALA A 18 -32.56 6.08 -11.81
C ALA A 18 -32.58 7.02 -10.60
N ALA A 19 -32.41 6.47 -9.39
CA ALA A 19 -32.27 7.28 -8.20
C ALA A 19 -31.05 8.20 -8.36
N PRO A 20 -31.17 9.50 -8.08
CA PRO A 20 -30.02 10.41 -8.14
C PRO A 20 -28.97 9.96 -7.12
N LEU A 21 -27.74 9.73 -7.58
CA LEU A 21 -26.57 9.54 -6.73
C LEU A 21 -26.45 10.78 -5.84
N THR A 22 -26.64 10.63 -4.53
CA THR A 22 -26.27 11.68 -3.57
C THR A 22 -24.77 11.94 -3.73
N SER A 23 -24.39 13.09 -4.29
CA SER A 23 -22.99 13.47 -4.46
C SER A 23 -22.36 13.64 -3.07
N VAL A 24 -21.61 12.64 -2.63
CA VAL A 24 -20.84 12.73 -1.39
C VAL A 24 -19.56 13.49 -1.69
N ALA A 25 -19.33 14.59 -0.99
CA ALA A 25 -18.05 15.29 -1.06
C ALA A 25 -16.96 14.40 -0.47
N ALA A 26 -15.84 14.22 -1.19
CA ALA A 26 -14.69 13.51 -0.65
C ALA A 26 -14.20 14.17 0.64
N ALA A 27 -13.67 13.38 1.56
CA ALA A 27 -12.91 13.92 2.67
C ALA A 27 -11.76 14.80 2.17
N ASP A 28 -11.51 15.88 2.90
CA ASP A 28 -10.52 16.89 2.57
C ASP A 28 -9.12 16.37 2.93
N ILE A 29 -8.36 15.97 1.91
CA ILE A 29 -6.98 15.47 2.00
C ILE A 29 -6.06 16.63 2.38
N LYS A 30 -5.31 16.47 3.47
CA LYS A 30 -4.51 17.55 4.09
C LYS A 30 -3.02 17.42 3.84
N CYS A 31 -2.54 16.19 3.73
CA CYS A 31 -1.14 15.93 3.44
C CYS A 31 -0.89 15.85 1.93
N PRO A 32 0.32 16.16 1.46
CA PRO A 32 0.74 15.84 0.11
C PRO A 32 0.57 14.34 -0.17
N ILE A 33 -0.02 14.00 -1.31
CA ILE A 33 -0.12 12.60 -1.76
C ILE A 33 1.20 12.20 -2.42
N VAL A 34 1.81 11.12 -1.91
CA VAL A 34 3.01 10.50 -2.46
C VAL A 34 2.62 9.56 -3.60
N PHE A 35 1.66 8.67 -3.34
CA PHE A 35 1.09 7.75 -4.32
C PHE A 35 -0.43 7.88 -4.33
N ASP A 36 -1.01 8.13 -5.50
CA ASP A 36 -2.47 8.19 -5.66
C ASP A 36 -2.93 6.95 -6.43
N GLY A 37 -3.62 6.05 -5.72
CA GLY A 37 -4.20 4.82 -6.26
C GLY A 37 -5.68 4.94 -6.57
N ARG A 38 -6.29 6.12 -6.38
CA ARG A 38 -7.71 6.32 -6.65
C ARG A 38 -7.94 6.34 -8.15
N VAL A 39 -8.95 5.61 -8.60
CA VAL A 39 -9.22 5.42 -10.03
C VAL A 39 -10.15 6.52 -10.52
N PRO A 40 -9.79 7.34 -11.52
CA PRO A 40 -10.67 8.38 -12.02
C PRO A 40 -11.98 7.82 -12.59
N VAL A 41 -13.09 8.56 -12.39
CA VAL A 41 -14.37 8.26 -13.05
C VAL A 41 -14.17 8.16 -14.57
N GLY A 42 -14.77 7.14 -15.19
CA GLY A 42 -14.67 6.90 -16.63
C GLY A 42 -13.46 6.07 -17.06
N THR A 43 -12.63 5.61 -16.11
CA THR A 43 -11.53 4.68 -16.42
C THR A 43 -12.08 3.33 -16.92
N ALA A 44 -11.61 2.88 -18.09
CA ALA A 44 -11.98 1.57 -18.63
C ALA A 44 -11.14 0.45 -18.00
N PRO A 45 -11.65 -0.79 -17.86
CA PRO A 45 -10.88 -1.89 -17.26
C PRO A 45 -9.54 -2.17 -17.95
N THR A 46 -9.48 -2.01 -19.28
CA THR A 46 -8.27 -2.22 -20.08
C THR A 46 -7.18 -1.18 -19.81
N PHE A 47 -7.49 -0.08 -19.12
CA PHE A 47 -6.50 0.89 -18.66
C PHE A 47 -5.38 0.23 -17.87
N PHE A 48 -5.69 -0.79 -17.08
CA PHE A 48 -4.76 -1.45 -16.18
C PHE A 48 -3.87 -2.50 -16.84
N ASP A 49 -4.13 -2.88 -18.09
CA ASP A 49 -3.51 -4.05 -18.74
C ASP A 49 -2.07 -3.81 -19.21
N THR A 50 -1.63 -2.56 -19.37
CA THR A 50 -0.31 -2.26 -19.97
C THR A 50 0.33 -1.00 -19.38
N TYR A 51 1.66 -0.88 -19.48
CA TYR A 51 2.38 0.34 -19.09
C TYR A 51 2.09 1.53 -20.01
N ALA A 52 1.54 1.31 -21.20
CA ALA A 52 1.20 2.40 -22.13
C ALA A 52 -0.01 3.21 -21.63
N THR A 53 -0.87 2.58 -20.82
CA THR A 53 -2.11 3.19 -20.31
C THR A 53 -2.09 3.33 -18.79
N ASN A 54 -1.59 2.34 -18.07
CA ASN A 54 -1.67 2.31 -16.62
C ASN A 54 -0.65 3.26 -15.99
N THR A 55 -1.13 4.40 -15.49
CA THR A 55 -0.30 5.40 -14.78
C THR A 55 -0.44 5.33 -13.26
N ILE A 56 -1.22 4.38 -12.75
CA ILE A 56 -1.60 4.28 -11.33
C ILE A 56 -0.89 3.10 -10.66
N PHE A 57 -0.97 1.91 -11.26
CA PHE A 57 -0.41 0.67 -10.73
C PHE A 57 0.56 0.02 -11.72
N ASN A 58 1.37 -0.91 -11.22
CA ASN A 58 2.21 -1.76 -12.05
C ASN A 58 1.34 -2.84 -12.75
N PRO A 59 1.28 -2.88 -14.10
CA PRO A 59 0.44 -3.81 -14.84
C PRO A 59 0.95 -5.26 -14.83
N ASP A 60 2.23 -5.51 -14.52
CA ASP A 60 2.84 -6.85 -14.59
C ASP A 60 2.99 -7.53 -13.22
N TYR A 61 2.58 -6.85 -12.15
CA TYR A 61 2.90 -7.29 -10.80
C TYR A 61 1.82 -8.21 -10.21
N VAL A 62 2.25 -9.35 -9.65
CA VAL A 62 1.47 -10.18 -8.72
C VAL A 62 0.07 -10.62 -9.21
N HIS A 63 0.00 -11.16 -10.42
CA HIS A 63 -1.15 -11.94 -10.90
C HIS A 63 -0.72 -13.06 -11.85
N ASN A 64 -1.63 -13.98 -12.18
CA ASN A 64 -1.35 -14.98 -13.21
C ASN A 64 -1.06 -14.27 -14.55
N SER A 65 0.10 -14.53 -15.16
CA SER A 65 0.53 -13.91 -16.42
C SER A 65 -0.36 -14.22 -17.62
N ALA A 66 -1.24 -15.22 -17.52
CA ALA A 66 -2.23 -15.54 -18.54
C ALA A 66 -3.53 -14.72 -18.40
N LEU A 67 -3.73 -14.00 -17.30
CA LEU A 67 -4.88 -13.14 -17.05
C LEU A 67 -4.51 -11.67 -17.24
N LYS A 68 -5.44 -10.88 -17.76
CA LYS A 68 -5.35 -9.42 -17.79
C LYS A 68 -6.01 -8.79 -16.56
N TRP A 69 -5.56 -7.59 -16.19
CA TRP A 69 -6.21 -6.84 -15.12
C TRP A 69 -7.66 -6.51 -15.43
N SER A 70 -8.01 -6.29 -16.70
CA SER A 70 -9.40 -6.10 -17.15
C SER A 70 -10.30 -7.31 -16.89
N GLU A 71 -9.74 -8.51 -16.73
CA GLU A 71 -10.48 -9.71 -16.33
C GLU A 71 -10.66 -9.81 -14.81
N ILE A 72 -9.63 -9.36 -14.08
CA ILE A 72 -9.51 -9.43 -12.61
C ILE A 72 -10.27 -8.30 -11.91
N LEU A 73 -10.23 -7.08 -12.46
CA LEU A 73 -10.82 -5.89 -11.85
C LEU A 73 -12.29 -5.72 -12.23
N LYS A 74 -13.10 -5.26 -11.27
CA LYS A 74 -14.45 -4.71 -11.50
C LYS A 74 -14.52 -3.29 -10.95
N PHE A 75 -15.45 -2.50 -11.47
CA PHE A 75 -15.71 -1.14 -10.96
C PHE A 75 -17.14 -1.07 -10.44
N PRO A 76 -17.36 -1.29 -9.13
CA PRO A 76 -18.69 -1.18 -8.55
C PRO A 76 -19.17 0.27 -8.59
N ASN A 77 -20.48 0.44 -8.77
CA ASN A 77 -21.13 1.76 -8.73
C ASN A 77 -21.43 2.17 -7.28
N ASP A 78 -20.38 2.52 -6.55
CA ASP A 78 -20.42 2.96 -5.16
C ASP A 78 -19.26 3.96 -4.94
N SER A 79 -19.13 4.54 -3.75
CA SER A 79 -18.07 5.49 -3.43
C SER A 79 -17.71 5.41 -1.94
N SER A 80 -16.42 5.26 -1.66
CA SER A 80 -15.91 5.39 -0.29
C SER A 80 -15.84 6.86 0.13
N ARG A 81 -15.50 7.10 1.39
CA ARG A 81 -15.31 8.47 1.92
C ARG A 81 -14.28 9.31 1.16
N PHE A 82 -13.28 8.67 0.54
CA PHE A 82 -12.16 9.39 -0.07
C PHE A 82 -12.23 9.46 -1.61
N ASP A 83 -13.26 8.87 -2.21
CA ASP A 83 -13.42 8.87 -3.68
C ASP A 83 -14.18 10.12 -4.16
N GLY A 84 -15.18 10.56 -3.39
CA GLY A 84 -16.04 11.68 -3.75
C GLY A 84 -16.71 11.48 -5.11
N THR A 85 -16.69 12.53 -5.95
CA THR A 85 -17.27 12.51 -7.30
C THR A 85 -16.23 12.35 -8.41
N GLN A 86 -14.94 12.31 -8.09
CA GLN A 86 -13.85 12.30 -9.07
C GLN A 86 -13.28 10.90 -9.29
N TYR A 87 -13.46 10.00 -8.31
CA TYR A 87 -12.91 8.67 -8.33
C TYR A 87 -13.99 7.61 -8.17
N ILE A 88 -13.68 6.40 -8.62
CA ILE A 88 -14.48 5.19 -8.49
C ILE A 88 -13.70 4.14 -7.71
N PRO A 89 -14.38 3.29 -6.92
CA PRO A 89 -13.76 2.13 -6.32
C PRO A 89 -13.42 1.07 -7.37
N LEU A 90 -12.52 0.17 -7.01
CA LEU A 90 -12.20 -1.03 -7.76
C LEU A 90 -12.44 -2.27 -6.89
N GLU A 91 -12.77 -3.38 -7.52
CA GLU A 91 -12.82 -4.69 -6.87
C GLU A 91 -11.72 -5.57 -7.46
N VAL A 92 -10.87 -6.12 -6.59
CA VAL A 92 -9.92 -7.16 -7.00
C VAL A 92 -10.59 -8.51 -6.81
N THR A 93 -10.67 -9.33 -7.87
CA THR A 93 -11.29 -10.65 -7.82
C THR A 93 -10.26 -11.77 -7.97
N VAL A 94 -10.53 -12.92 -7.35
CA VAL A 94 -9.76 -14.14 -7.52
C VAL A 94 -10.65 -15.30 -7.95
N SER A 95 -10.08 -16.18 -8.77
CA SER A 95 -10.71 -17.39 -9.28
C SER A 95 -9.74 -18.56 -9.24
N ASP A 96 -10.16 -19.74 -9.69
CA ASP A 96 -9.30 -20.93 -9.81
C ASP A 96 -8.02 -20.66 -10.62
N LYS A 97 -8.07 -19.68 -11.54
CA LYS A 97 -6.95 -19.29 -12.40
C LYS A 97 -5.98 -18.31 -11.72
N SER A 98 -6.28 -17.76 -10.56
CA SER A 98 -5.47 -16.72 -9.91
C SER A 98 -4.20 -17.28 -9.26
N ILE A 99 -3.39 -18.02 -10.00
CA ILE A 99 -2.13 -18.62 -9.55
C ILE A 99 -0.99 -17.72 -10.03
N PHE A 100 -0.26 -17.13 -9.10
CA PHE A 100 0.92 -16.33 -9.40
C PHE A 100 2.14 -17.26 -9.52
N GLN A 101 2.82 -17.21 -10.67
CA GLN A 101 3.97 -18.08 -10.97
C GLN A 101 3.63 -19.56 -10.68
N THR A 102 4.39 -20.22 -9.80
CA THR A 102 4.20 -21.62 -9.41
C THR A 102 3.60 -21.78 -8.01
N GLN A 103 3.03 -20.72 -7.42
CA GLN A 103 2.47 -20.72 -6.07
C GLN A 103 1.06 -21.35 -6.04
N ASN A 104 0.96 -22.64 -6.34
CA ASN A 104 -0.30 -23.35 -6.54
C ASN A 104 -1.20 -23.39 -5.29
N GLY A 105 -0.61 -23.26 -4.09
CA GLY A 105 -1.36 -23.18 -2.84
C GLY A 105 -2.16 -21.88 -2.73
N PHE A 106 -1.69 -20.79 -3.33
CA PHE A 106 -2.33 -19.48 -3.23
C PHE A 106 -3.34 -19.20 -4.33
N ARG A 107 -4.25 -18.27 -4.04
CA ARG A 107 -4.95 -17.48 -5.06
C ARG A 107 -4.60 -16.02 -4.86
N ARG A 108 -3.91 -15.42 -5.81
CA ARG A 108 -3.25 -14.12 -5.66
C ARG A 108 -3.53 -13.20 -6.84
N ALA A 109 -3.95 -11.98 -6.52
CA ALA A 109 -3.99 -10.82 -7.39
C ALA A 109 -3.71 -9.59 -6.54
N GLY A 110 -2.64 -8.85 -6.81
CA GLY A 110 -2.21 -7.70 -6.00
C GLY A 110 -1.76 -6.53 -6.85
N LEU A 111 -2.37 -5.38 -6.61
CA LEU A 111 -1.96 -4.09 -7.18
C LEU A 111 -0.79 -3.54 -6.37
N GLN A 112 0.19 -2.99 -7.08
CA GLN A 112 1.31 -2.24 -6.51
C GLN A 112 1.32 -0.86 -7.14
N PHE A 113 1.45 0.22 -6.35
CA PHE A 113 1.53 1.57 -6.89
C PHE A 113 2.69 1.68 -7.90
N LEU A 114 2.45 2.34 -9.04
CA LEU A 114 3.41 2.36 -10.15
C LEU A 114 4.79 2.92 -9.76
N LYS A 115 4.83 3.90 -8.85
CA LYS A 115 6.05 4.58 -8.41
C LYS A 115 6.64 4.04 -7.11
N ASP A 116 6.05 3.00 -6.54
CA ASP A 116 6.48 2.45 -5.26
C ASP A 116 7.67 1.51 -5.46
N ALA A 117 8.87 2.07 -5.32
CA ALA A 117 10.12 1.34 -5.39
C ALA A 117 10.51 0.83 -3.99
N ALA A 118 11.23 -0.29 -3.92
CA ALA A 118 11.62 -0.94 -2.65
C ALA A 118 12.52 -0.09 -1.72
N ASP A 119 13.16 0.95 -2.25
CA ASP A 119 13.95 1.98 -1.55
C ASP A 119 13.43 3.41 -1.78
N GLY A 120 12.19 3.53 -2.27
CA GLY A 120 11.54 4.76 -2.69
C GLY A 120 11.01 5.63 -1.55
N ASP A 121 10.08 6.53 -1.91
CA ASP A 121 9.49 7.49 -0.97
C ASP A 121 8.34 6.89 -0.15
N GLY A 122 7.85 5.70 -0.48
CA GLY A 122 6.78 5.01 0.25
C GLY A 122 7.13 4.62 1.69
N GLN A 123 8.42 4.62 2.02
CA GLN A 123 9.02 4.04 3.22
C GLN A 123 9.98 4.98 3.94
N LYS A 124 9.89 6.29 3.65
CA LYS A 124 10.73 7.31 4.27
C LYS A 124 9.94 8.12 5.28
N GLU A 125 10.61 8.48 6.38
CA GLU A 125 10.06 9.35 7.42
C GLU A 125 8.73 8.85 7.99
N ILE A 126 7.64 9.59 7.78
CA ILE A 126 6.30 9.26 8.25
C ILE A 126 5.37 9.22 7.04
N LYS A 127 4.74 8.06 6.81
CA LYS A 127 3.80 7.86 5.71
C LYS A 127 2.50 7.31 6.23
N THR A 128 1.37 7.75 5.67
CA THR A 128 0.06 7.22 6.05
C THR A 128 -0.62 6.62 4.84
N LEU A 129 -0.80 5.30 4.87
CA LEU A 129 -1.56 4.60 3.84
C LEU A 129 -3.05 4.69 4.17
N HIS A 130 -3.83 5.24 3.25
CA HIS A 130 -5.29 5.27 3.29
C HIS A 130 -5.86 4.20 2.38
N PHE A 131 -6.88 3.50 2.88
CA PHE A 131 -7.68 2.59 2.10
C PHE A 131 -9.05 2.38 2.76
N SER A 132 -10.07 2.23 1.94
CA SER A 132 -11.41 1.84 2.37
C SER A 132 -11.76 0.49 1.75
N VAL A 133 -12.46 -0.35 2.50
CA VAL A 133 -12.90 -1.67 2.05
C VAL A 133 -14.40 -1.82 2.18
N LYS A 134 -15.00 -2.57 1.26
CA LYS A 134 -16.40 -3.01 1.31
C LYS A 134 -16.52 -4.42 0.75
N GLN A 135 -17.41 -5.23 1.34
CA GLN A 135 -17.64 -6.59 0.84
C GLN A 135 -18.57 -6.58 -0.37
N ASP A 136 -18.28 -7.41 -1.37
CA ASP A 136 -19.21 -7.70 -2.47
C ASP A 136 -20.10 -8.90 -2.10
N PRO A 137 -21.43 -8.72 -1.92
CA PRO A 137 -22.32 -9.84 -1.66
C PRO A 137 -22.39 -10.85 -2.82
N ALA A 138 -22.00 -10.48 -4.05
CA ALA A 138 -21.95 -11.39 -5.19
C ALA A 138 -20.65 -12.21 -5.24
N ARG A 139 -19.63 -11.84 -4.46
CA ARG A 139 -18.30 -12.48 -4.41
C ARG A 139 -17.75 -12.55 -2.98
N PRO A 140 -18.51 -13.12 -2.02
CA PRO A 140 -18.12 -13.11 -0.63
C PRO A 140 -16.83 -13.89 -0.40
N LEU A 141 -15.98 -13.39 0.50
CA LEU A 141 -14.78 -14.11 0.93
C LEU A 141 -15.15 -15.36 1.74
N ASN A 142 -14.48 -16.48 1.49
CA ASN A 142 -14.64 -17.70 2.29
C ASN A 142 -13.74 -17.64 3.53
N LEU A 143 -14.27 -17.13 4.64
CA LEU A 143 -13.52 -16.85 5.88
C LEU A 143 -13.00 -18.07 6.64
N THR A 144 -13.18 -19.30 6.15
CA THR A 144 -12.43 -20.46 6.66
C THR A 144 -10.97 -20.47 6.19
N HIS A 145 -10.64 -19.64 5.20
CA HIS A 145 -9.28 -19.38 4.73
C HIS A 145 -8.72 -18.10 5.34
N GLU A 146 -7.41 -17.95 5.30
CA GLU A 146 -6.69 -16.71 5.62
C GLU A 146 -6.51 -15.88 4.36
N TYR A 147 -6.76 -14.57 4.46
CA TYR A 147 -6.56 -13.61 3.37
C TYR A 147 -5.61 -12.50 3.82
N LEU A 148 -4.63 -12.18 2.98
CA LEU A 148 -3.89 -10.92 3.04
C LEU A 148 -4.48 -9.98 1.99
N ASN A 149 -4.94 -8.82 2.42
CA ASN A 149 -5.66 -7.88 1.57
C ASN A 149 -4.86 -6.60 1.30
N VAL A 150 -4.21 -6.06 2.32
CA VAL A 150 -3.28 -4.92 2.18
C VAL A 150 -2.03 -5.24 2.98
N TRP A 151 -0.85 -5.18 2.40
CA TRP A 151 0.39 -5.42 3.15
C TRP A 151 1.55 -4.60 2.61
N HIS A 152 2.55 -4.37 3.45
CA HIS A 152 3.81 -3.78 3.05
C HIS A 152 4.89 -4.86 3.07
N GLU A 153 5.23 -5.37 1.89
CA GLU A 153 6.20 -6.45 1.67
C GLU A 153 7.62 -5.89 1.77
N ALA A 154 8.48 -6.48 2.60
CA ALA A 154 9.88 -6.06 2.71
C ALA A 154 10.62 -6.20 1.38
N ALA A 155 11.66 -5.39 1.14
CA ALA A 155 12.35 -5.31 -0.15
C ALA A 155 12.97 -6.64 -0.61
N ASP A 156 13.30 -7.52 0.33
CA ASP A 156 13.87 -8.85 0.11
C ASP A 156 12.83 -9.97 0.09
N TYR A 157 11.54 -9.64 0.19
CA TYR A 157 10.41 -10.57 0.21
C TYR A 157 10.42 -11.53 1.41
N SER A 158 11.19 -11.23 2.47
CA SER A 158 11.35 -12.13 3.61
C SER A 158 10.22 -12.04 4.63
N ALA A 159 9.47 -10.93 4.63
CA ALA A 159 8.44 -10.63 5.61
C ALA A 159 7.54 -9.48 5.14
N ASP A 160 6.38 -9.35 5.79
CA ASP A 160 5.51 -8.19 5.66
C ASP A 160 5.64 -7.32 6.91
N GLN A 161 5.95 -6.04 6.76
CA GLN A 161 6.11 -5.13 7.90
C GLN A 161 4.79 -4.89 8.64
N ILE A 162 3.72 -4.72 7.86
CA ILE A 162 2.34 -4.56 8.31
C ILE A 162 1.43 -5.32 7.36
N GLN A 163 0.41 -5.97 7.92
CA GLN A 163 -0.52 -6.82 7.18
C GLN A 163 -1.96 -6.53 7.62
N PHE A 164 -2.84 -6.24 6.68
CA PHE A 164 -4.29 -6.19 6.84
C PHE A 164 -4.87 -7.49 6.32
N GLN A 165 -5.46 -8.26 7.23
CA GLN A 165 -5.93 -9.62 6.99
C GLN A 165 -7.37 -9.84 7.45
N VAL A 166 -8.00 -10.88 6.91
CA VAL A 166 -9.31 -11.38 7.35
C VAL A 166 -9.37 -12.90 7.24
N GLY A 167 -10.37 -13.52 7.87
CA GLY A 167 -10.56 -14.96 7.86
C GLY A 167 -9.80 -15.67 8.98
N GLN A 168 -9.74 -17.00 8.86
CA GLN A 168 -9.12 -17.86 9.85
C GLN A 168 -7.61 -17.94 9.62
N LEU A 169 -6.85 -17.19 10.44
CA LEU A 169 -5.38 -17.20 10.37
C LEU A 169 -4.84 -18.61 10.66
N ILE A 170 -3.90 -19.05 9.84
CA ILE A 170 -3.27 -20.37 9.96
C ILE A 170 -2.55 -20.47 11.31
N GLY A 171 -2.81 -21.56 12.02
CA GLY A 171 -2.25 -21.79 13.35
C GLY A 171 -2.88 -20.94 14.46
N LYS A 172 -3.98 -20.22 14.19
CA LYS A 172 -4.74 -19.46 15.19
C LYS A 172 -6.17 -20.00 15.33
N SER A 173 -6.83 -19.58 16.40
CA SER A 173 -8.26 -19.87 16.64
C SER A 173 -9.13 -19.26 15.54
N ALA A 174 -10.27 -19.91 15.25
CA ALA A 174 -11.29 -19.40 14.33
C ALA A 174 -12.24 -18.38 14.97
N ALA A 175 -12.06 -18.05 16.25
CA ALA A 175 -12.99 -17.23 17.04
C ALA A 175 -13.25 -15.83 16.44
N ASP A 176 -12.23 -15.23 15.84
CA ASP A 176 -12.28 -13.88 15.27
C ASP A 176 -12.14 -13.88 13.73
N LYS A 177 -12.46 -14.99 13.06
CA LYS A 177 -12.33 -15.09 11.59
C LYS A 177 -13.16 -14.05 10.82
N GLN A 178 -14.20 -13.53 11.45
CA GLN A 178 -15.07 -12.47 10.92
C GLN A 178 -14.53 -11.06 11.17
N ASN A 179 -13.34 -10.92 11.74
CA ASN A 179 -12.71 -9.64 11.97
C ASN A 179 -11.63 -9.36 10.94
N PHE A 180 -11.61 -8.13 10.47
CA PHE A 180 -10.40 -7.52 9.92
C PHE A 180 -9.35 -7.37 11.02
N LYS A 181 -8.10 -7.59 10.68
CA LYS A 181 -6.96 -7.58 11.58
C LYS A 181 -5.82 -6.82 10.94
N ILE A 182 -5.21 -5.89 11.67
CA ILE A 182 -3.92 -5.29 11.31
C ILE A 182 -2.86 -5.96 12.17
N LEU A 183 -1.92 -6.62 11.54
CA LEU A 183 -0.86 -7.40 12.17
C LEU A 183 0.51 -6.75 11.93
N ASP A 184 1.43 -6.91 12.89
CA ASP A 184 2.84 -6.57 12.72
C ASP A 184 3.62 -7.65 11.95
N ARG A 185 4.92 -7.40 11.75
CA ARG A 185 5.87 -8.34 11.14
C ARG A 185 5.88 -9.74 11.73
N ASN A 186 5.59 -9.88 13.02
CA ASN A 186 5.60 -11.15 13.74
C ASN A 186 4.22 -11.82 13.75
N GLY A 187 3.22 -11.23 13.08
CA GLY A 187 1.84 -11.71 13.08
C GLY A 187 1.09 -11.39 14.38
N ASN A 188 1.59 -10.47 15.21
CA ASN A 188 0.86 -10.00 16.39
C ASN A 188 -0.21 -9.00 15.97
N SER A 189 -1.41 -9.14 16.53
CA SER A 189 -2.51 -8.22 16.26
C SER A 189 -2.25 -6.86 16.89
N LEU A 190 -2.14 -5.82 16.07
CA LEU A 190 -2.09 -4.42 16.47
C LEU A 190 -3.51 -3.85 16.67
N TYR A 191 -4.44 -4.23 15.79
CA TYR A 191 -5.84 -3.83 15.85
C TYR A 191 -6.74 -4.90 15.23
N SER A 192 -7.95 -5.05 15.75
CA SER A 192 -8.97 -5.94 15.19
C SER A 192 -10.34 -5.30 15.30
N VAL A 193 -11.13 -5.45 14.24
CA VAL A 193 -12.50 -4.94 14.17
C VAL A 193 -13.36 -5.90 13.37
N ALA A 194 -14.63 -6.06 13.76
CA ALA A 194 -15.58 -6.88 13.02
C ALA A 194 -15.70 -6.40 11.57
N MET A 195 -15.78 -7.33 10.63
CA MET A 195 -16.06 -7.04 9.23
C MET A 195 -17.52 -6.61 9.07
N ASP A 196 -17.73 -5.44 8.48
CA ASP A 196 -19.03 -4.95 8.05
C ASP A 196 -19.29 -5.41 6.61
N THR A 197 -20.35 -6.18 6.41
CA THR A 197 -20.70 -6.73 5.10
C THR A 197 -21.57 -5.79 4.26
N LYS A 198 -21.93 -4.61 4.79
CA LYS A 198 -22.87 -3.67 4.16
C LYS A 198 -22.24 -2.30 3.94
N ASN A 199 -21.52 -1.79 4.92
CA ASN A 199 -20.96 -0.45 4.90
C ASN A 199 -19.48 -0.46 4.50
N TRP A 200 -19.01 0.69 4.03
CA TRP A 200 -17.57 0.95 3.89
C TRP A 200 -16.90 0.95 5.27
N GLN A 201 -15.74 0.31 5.37
CA GLN A 201 -14.83 0.43 6.50
C GLN A 201 -13.58 1.16 6.02
N ASN A 202 -13.32 2.33 6.60
CA ASN A 202 -12.22 3.20 6.21
C ASN A 202 -11.06 3.00 7.19
N PHE A 203 -9.85 2.86 6.66
CA PHE A 203 -8.63 2.68 7.42
C PHE A 203 -7.59 3.71 7.00
N ALA A 204 -6.78 4.13 7.97
CA ALA A 204 -5.50 4.75 7.68
C ALA A 204 -4.44 4.17 8.62
N ILE A 205 -3.24 3.89 8.10
CA ILE A 205 -2.14 3.34 8.88
C ILE A 205 -0.93 4.26 8.71
N THR A 206 -0.62 5.01 9.75
CA THR A 206 0.59 5.83 9.82
C THR A 206 1.77 4.94 10.22
N LEU A 207 2.77 4.88 9.35
CA LEU A 207 4.04 4.19 9.50
C LEU A 207 5.12 5.23 9.74
N ASN A 208 5.66 5.28 10.95
CA ASN A 208 6.79 6.13 11.30
C ASN A 208 8.08 5.30 11.24
N TYR A 209 8.77 5.39 10.11
CA TYR A 209 10.02 4.68 9.84
C TYR A 209 11.19 5.22 10.65
N ASN A 210 11.13 6.49 11.09
CA ASN A 210 12.17 7.08 11.94
C ASN A 210 12.20 6.45 13.34
N THR A 211 11.02 6.08 13.87
CA THR A 211 10.89 5.58 15.25
C THR A 211 10.35 4.16 15.34
N ASN A 212 10.12 3.46 14.22
CA ASN A 212 9.51 2.13 14.18
C ASN A 212 8.17 2.09 14.95
N GLN A 213 7.28 3.03 14.65
CA GLN A 213 5.97 3.14 15.30
C GLN A 213 4.83 3.13 14.29
N VAL A 214 3.70 2.58 14.70
CA VAL A 214 2.47 2.49 13.91
C VAL A 214 1.31 3.13 14.66
N THR A 215 0.51 3.93 13.95
CA THR A 215 -0.77 4.46 14.43
C THR A 215 -1.86 4.07 13.45
N ILE A 216 -2.99 3.59 13.96
CA ILE A 216 -4.10 3.06 13.17
C ILE A 216 -5.32 3.95 13.40
N TYR A 217 -5.95 4.31 12.30
CA TYR A 217 -7.20 5.05 12.27
C TYR A 217 -8.28 4.23 11.60
N TYR A 218 -9.51 4.40 12.07
CA TYR A 218 -10.65 3.66 11.58
C TYR A 218 -11.94 4.49 11.62
N SER A 219 -12.83 4.28 10.65
CA SER A 219 -14.23 4.73 10.69
C SER A 219 -15.13 3.85 9.81
N VAL A 220 -16.45 4.05 9.91
CA VAL A 220 -17.46 3.36 9.10
C VAL A 220 -18.19 4.37 8.21
N GLY A 221 -18.53 3.95 7.00
CA GLY A 221 -19.32 4.74 6.05
C GLY A 221 -18.66 6.08 5.74
N GLN A 222 -19.37 7.16 6.08
CA GLN A 222 -18.95 8.54 5.87
C GLN A 222 -18.56 9.23 7.19
N ASP A 223 -18.22 8.47 8.22
CA ASP A 223 -17.68 9.05 9.44
C ASP A 223 -16.20 9.40 9.26
N ALA A 224 -15.77 10.43 9.98
CA ALA A 224 -14.37 10.82 10.00
C ALA A 224 -13.51 9.76 10.72
N LEU A 225 -12.27 9.59 10.26
CA LEU A 225 -11.29 8.70 10.87
C LEU A 225 -11.03 9.09 12.32
N LYS A 226 -10.99 8.09 13.21
CA LYS A 226 -10.57 8.24 14.62
C LYS A 226 -9.34 7.38 14.86
N SER A 227 -8.39 7.88 15.65
CA SER A 227 -7.28 7.05 16.12
C SER A 227 -7.83 5.97 17.04
N VAL A 228 -7.64 4.71 16.65
CA VAL A 228 -8.12 3.54 17.40
C VAL A 228 -7.00 2.76 18.05
N LYS A 229 -5.76 2.98 17.60
CA LYS A 229 -4.56 2.38 18.17
C LYS A 229 -3.34 3.23 17.86
N GLY A 230 -2.40 3.24 18.79
CA GLY A 230 -1.07 3.80 18.57
C GLY A 230 -0.86 5.16 19.20
N PRO A 231 0.39 5.67 19.15
CA PRO A 231 1.54 5.02 18.53
C PRO A 231 1.99 3.75 19.28
N VAL A 232 2.28 2.67 18.55
CA VAL A 232 2.83 1.41 19.10
C VAL A 232 4.04 0.97 18.32
N ALA A 233 5.00 0.33 18.98
CA ALA A 233 6.21 -0.17 18.32
C ALA A 233 5.87 -1.29 17.32
N ALA A 234 6.48 -1.25 16.14
CA ALA A 234 6.46 -2.31 15.13
C ALA A 234 7.74 -2.25 14.30
N ASN A 235 8.28 -3.40 13.89
CA ASN A 235 9.49 -3.45 13.08
C ASN A 235 9.20 -3.12 11.60
N LEU A 236 9.54 -1.89 11.19
CA LEU A 236 9.35 -1.35 9.84
C LEU A 236 10.66 -1.34 9.01
N ALA A 237 11.68 -2.10 9.42
CA ALA A 237 12.97 -2.10 8.73
C ALA A 237 12.95 -2.87 7.39
N GLY A 238 13.96 -2.66 6.55
CA GLY A 238 14.19 -3.48 5.35
C GLY A 238 13.56 -2.97 4.05
N GLY A 239 13.10 -1.70 4.01
CA GLY A 239 12.44 -1.14 2.83
C GLY A 239 11.21 -1.95 2.43
N GLY A 240 10.72 -1.77 1.21
CA GLY A 240 9.59 -2.53 0.71
C GLY A 240 8.61 -1.74 -0.12
N GLN A 241 7.47 -2.37 -0.39
CA GLN A 241 6.44 -1.87 -1.29
C GLN A 241 5.06 -2.29 -0.78
N PHE A 242 4.06 -1.46 -1.02
CA PHE A 242 2.67 -1.77 -0.73
C PHE A 242 2.07 -2.69 -1.79
N GLN A 243 1.27 -3.64 -1.31
CA GLN A 243 0.46 -4.53 -2.10
C GLN A 243 -0.99 -4.41 -1.65
N ILE A 244 -1.90 -4.25 -2.60
CA ILE A 244 -3.34 -4.09 -2.36
C ILE A 244 -4.10 -5.06 -3.25
N GLY A 245 -4.82 -6.01 -2.67
CA GLY A 245 -5.59 -6.99 -3.44
C GLY A 245 -6.03 -8.18 -2.62
N ILE A 246 -5.79 -9.39 -3.12
CA ILE A 246 -6.14 -10.62 -2.43
C ILE A 246 -4.98 -11.60 -2.56
N LEU A 247 -4.49 -12.10 -1.44
CA LEU A 247 -3.76 -13.36 -1.35
C LEU A 247 -4.54 -14.28 -0.41
N LYS A 248 -5.23 -15.26 -0.99
CA LYS A 248 -5.92 -16.31 -0.26
C LYS A 248 -4.97 -17.48 -0.03
N LYS A 249 -4.78 -17.86 1.23
CA LYS A 249 -4.00 -19.05 1.62
C LYS A 249 -4.86 -20.32 1.57
N PRO A 250 -4.26 -21.49 1.26
CA PRO A 250 -4.98 -22.75 1.33
C PRO A 250 -5.14 -23.20 2.78
N THR A 251 -5.99 -24.20 3.01
CA THR A 251 -6.10 -24.88 4.31
C THR A 251 -5.52 -26.29 4.26
N GLY A 252 -5.25 -26.90 5.41
CA GLY A 252 -4.83 -28.31 5.49
C GLY A 252 -3.42 -28.61 4.98
N SER A 253 -2.54 -27.61 4.86
CA SER A 253 -1.14 -27.78 4.44
C SER A 253 -0.20 -26.96 5.31
N SER A 254 0.99 -27.52 5.58
CA SER A 254 2.13 -26.77 6.15
C SER A 254 2.96 -26.08 5.06
N ASP A 255 2.89 -26.57 3.83
CA ASP A 255 3.47 -25.93 2.64
C ASP A 255 2.39 -25.12 1.93
N VAL A 256 2.05 -23.98 2.52
CA VAL A 256 0.94 -23.13 2.08
C VAL A 256 1.17 -22.49 0.71
N VAL A 257 2.44 -22.36 0.29
CA VAL A 257 2.80 -21.74 -0.98
C VAL A 257 2.48 -22.68 -2.13
N ASN A 258 2.77 -23.98 -1.97
CA ASN A 258 2.70 -24.93 -3.08
C ASN A 258 1.48 -25.86 -3.04
N ASN A 259 0.87 -26.10 -1.87
CA ASN A 259 -0.20 -27.08 -1.74
C ASN A 259 -1.21 -26.74 -0.64
N GLY A 260 -2.32 -27.48 -0.63
CA GLY A 260 -3.39 -27.42 0.35
C GLY A 260 -4.74 -27.31 -0.33
N TYR A 261 -5.79 -27.34 0.49
CA TYR A 261 -7.16 -27.28 0.00
C TYR A 261 -7.52 -25.85 -0.43
N GLN A 262 -8.12 -25.77 -1.62
CA GLN A 262 -8.88 -24.65 -2.16
C GLN A 262 -10.19 -25.24 -2.68
N GLU A 263 -11.31 -24.57 -2.44
CA GLU A 263 -12.57 -24.91 -3.09
C GLU A 263 -12.47 -24.72 -4.61
N SER A 264 -13.36 -25.40 -5.34
CA SER A 264 -13.47 -25.26 -6.79
C SER A 264 -14.49 -24.19 -7.18
N ASN A 265 -14.36 -23.66 -8.39
CA ASN A 265 -15.22 -22.60 -8.94
C ASN A 265 -15.15 -21.31 -8.09
N LEU A 266 -13.93 -20.95 -7.66
CA LEU A 266 -13.69 -19.74 -6.89
C LEU A 266 -14.18 -18.50 -7.65
N ASN A 267 -14.93 -17.66 -6.94
CA ASN A 267 -15.36 -16.35 -7.39
C ASN A 267 -15.50 -15.45 -6.16
N GLU A 268 -14.37 -14.91 -5.73
CA GLU A 268 -14.26 -14.11 -4.51
C GLU A 268 -13.68 -12.74 -4.85
N GLY A 269 -14.05 -11.72 -4.09
CA GLY A 269 -13.65 -10.35 -4.37
C GLY A 269 -13.61 -9.47 -3.13
N GLN A 270 -12.80 -8.43 -3.21
CA GLN A 270 -12.67 -7.39 -2.19
C GLN A 270 -12.71 -6.04 -2.90
N ILE A 271 -13.69 -5.21 -2.52
CA ILE A 271 -13.82 -3.84 -3.03
C ILE A 271 -12.90 -2.93 -2.23
N TYR A 272 -12.16 -2.09 -2.94
CA TYR A 272 -11.28 -1.05 -2.45
C TYR A 272 -11.72 0.32 -2.96
N GLY A 273 -11.70 1.32 -2.09
CA GLY A 273 -11.85 2.73 -2.43
C GLY A 273 -10.82 3.56 -1.66
N GLY A 274 -10.62 4.81 -2.04
CA GLY A 274 -9.80 5.72 -1.24
C GLY A 274 -8.35 5.28 -1.07
N LEU A 275 -7.74 4.67 -2.10
CA LEU A 275 -6.38 4.14 -2.04
C LEU A 275 -5.36 5.24 -2.32
N PHE A 276 -4.62 5.69 -1.31
CA PHE A 276 -3.52 6.64 -1.49
C PHE A 276 -2.55 6.62 -0.31
N LEU A 277 -1.32 7.05 -0.56
CA LEU A 277 -0.28 7.22 0.44
C LEU A 277 -0.01 8.71 0.64
N GLU A 278 -0.14 9.19 1.88
CA GLU A 278 0.17 10.57 2.25
C GLU A 278 1.58 10.71 2.84
N ASP A 279 2.20 11.86 2.61
CA ASP A 279 3.37 12.31 3.35
C ASP A 279 2.95 13.00 4.65
N SER A 280 3.07 12.28 5.77
CA SER A 280 2.57 12.73 7.07
C SER A 280 3.66 13.28 7.98
N ALA A 281 4.85 13.58 7.45
CA ALA A 281 5.97 14.14 8.22
C ALA A 281 5.64 15.45 8.94
N SER A 282 4.66 16.22 8.44
CA SER A 282 4.19 17.47 9.03
C SER A 282 2.99 17.32 9.98
N ASN A 283 2.65 16.09 10.41
CA ASN A 283 1.50 15.78 11.27
C ASN A 283 0.13 16.23 10.71
N CYS A 284 0.01 16.31 9.38
CA CYS A 284 -1.17 16.79 8.67
C CYS A 284 -2.26 15.72 8.47
N VAL A 285 -2.14 14.51 9.03
CA VAL A 285 -3.03 13.36 8.75
C VAL A 285 -4.50 13.79 8.79
N VAL A 286 -5.33 13.26 7.88
CA VAL A 286 -6.74 13.65 7.76
C VAL A 286 -7.49 13.47 9.09
N PHE A 287 -7.63 14.56 9.83
CA PHE A 287 -8.54 14.70 10.97
C PHE A 287 -9.72 15.58 10.54
N PRO A 288 -10.97 15.25 10.94
CA PRO A 288 -12.03 16.24 10.83
C PRO A 288 -11.62 17.46 11.66
N LYS A 289 -11.91 18.67 11.15
CA LYS A 289 -11.94 19.85 12.02
C LYS A 289 -12.83 19.50 13.21
N LYS A 290 -12.31 19.65 14.44
CA LYS A 290 -13.18 19.78 15.61
C LYS A 290 -14.15 20.92 15.28
N GLY A 291 -15.41 20.60 15.05
CA GLY A 291 -16.43 21.61 14.77
C GLY A 291 -16.45 22.59 15.93
N ALA A 292 -16.52 23.89 15.65
CA ALA A 292 -16.58 24.95 16.65
C ALA A 292 -17.90 24.97 17.46
N ALA A 293 -18.62 23.86 17.55
CA ALA A 293 -19.96 23.78 18.15
C ALA A 293 -20.03 22.91 19.43
N ASP A 294 -19.00 22.16 19.80
CA ASP A 294 -19.00 21.35 21.04
C ASP A 294 -17.99 21.90 22.06
N ILE A 295 -18.17 23.16 22.44
CA ILE A 295 -17.75 23.63 23.78
C ILE A 295 -19.00 23.53 24.64
N ASP A 296 -19.28 22.32 25.15
CA ASP A 296 -20.01 22.21 26.40
C ASP A 296 -18.98 22.03 27.51
N ALA A 297 -19.02 22.98 28.44
CA ALA A 297 -18.08 23.15 29.51
C ALA A 297 -18.45 22.21 30.65
N THR A 298 -17.87 21.02 30.68
CA THR A 298 -17.65 20.28 31.93
C THR A 298 -16.35 19.48 31.81
N ALA A 299 -15.23 20.16 32.07
CA ALA A 299 -13.98 19.51 32.42
C ALA A 299 -14.03 19.19 33.92
N ASP A 300 -14.28 17.93 34.27
CA ASP A 300 -13.86 17.40 35.57
C ASP A 300 -12.41 16.92 35.44
N GLY A 301 -11.51 17.79 35.90
CA GLY A 301 -10.09 17.50 35.96
C GLY A 301 -9.80 16.34 36.90
N SER A 302 -9.20 15.28 36.37
CA SER A 302 -8.13 14.51 37.01
C SER A 302 -7.53 13.60 35.94
N GLY A 303 -6.22 13.49 35.71
CA GLY A 303 -5.06 14.16 36.27
C GLY A 303 -3.87 13.40 35.71
N TYR A 304 -2.85 14.08 35.17
CA TYR A 304 -1.49 13.57 35.19
C TYR A 304 -0.51 14.69 34.85
N LEU A 305 0.55 14.74 35.64
CA LEU A 305 1.79 15.52 35.53
C LEU A 305 1.80 16.95 36.09
N ASP A 306 1.97 16.97 37.41
CA ASP A 306 2.86 17.89 38.12
C ASP A 306 4.28 17.94 37.52
N GLY A 307 4.89 19.12 37.66
CA GLY A 307 6.31 19.22 37.98
C GLY A 307 7.23 19.60 36.82
N PHE A 308 7.24 20.88 36.45
CA PHE A 308 8.37 21.79 36.69
C PHE A 308 7.93 23.20 36.29
N GLY A 309 7.64 24.02 37.30
CA GLY A 309 7.43 25.45 37.11
C GLY A 309 8.76 26.13 36.81
N ASN A 310 8.79 26.90 35.73
CA ASN A 310 9.25 28.28 35.89
C ASN A 310 8.54 29.19 34.89
N SER A 311 7.93 30.22 35.46
CA SER A 311 7.38 31.39 34.79
C SER A 311 8.45 32.10 33.97
N MET A 312 8.21 32.32 32.68
CA MET A 312 8.70 33.52 32.00
C MET A 312 7.67 34.00 30.97
N THR A 313 7.31 35.26 31.15
CA THR A 313 6.42 36.09 30.36
C THR A 313 6.96 36.34 28.95
N THR A 314 6.04 36.67 28.04
CA THR A 314 6.27 37.14 26.68
C THR A 314 7.06 38.44 26.66
N ASP A 315 8.40 38.35 26.67
CA ASP A 315 9.34 39.40 26.27
C ASP A 315 10.77 38.80 26.28
N ASN A 316 11.17 38.11 25.21
CA ASN A 316 12.58 37.84 24.84
C ASN A 316 12.71 37.03 23.52
N LEU A 317 12.04 37.48 22.45
CA LEU A 317 12.35 37.02 21.10
C LEU A 317 13.06 38.12 20.33
N ASN A 318 14.31 38.38 20.69
CA ASN A 318 15.29 39.05 19.84
C ASN A 318 16.70 38.83 20.39
N ALA A 319 17.31 37.71 19.99
CA ALA A 319 18.72 37.63 19.61
C ALA A 319 19.13 36.17 19.39
N THR A 320 19.82 35.94 18.28
CA THR A 320 20.71 34.79 18.01
C THR A 320 20.05 33.42 17.89
N PHE A 321 19.81 32.97 16.66
CA PHE A 321 20.42 31.76 16.09
C PHE A 321 20.15 31.75 14.58
N ALA A 322 21.20 32.00 13.79
CA ALA A 322 21.19 31.84 12.35
C ALA A 322 21.22 30.34 11.98
N PRO A 323 20.45 29.87 10.99
CA PRO A 323 20.59 28.51 10.48
C PRO A 323 21.86 28.39 9.63
N GLN A 324 22.70 27.39 9.94
CA GLN A 324 23.78 26.96 9.05
C GLN A 324 23.18 26.25 7.84
N ASP A 325 23.15 26.97 6.71
CA ASP A 325 22.83 26.44 5.40
C ASP A 325 24.00 25.57 4.88
N ARG A 326 23.79 24.24 4.85
CA ARG A 326 24.64 23.26 4.16
C ARG A 326 24.03 22.91 2.80
N GLY A 327 23.82 23.89 1.93
CA GLY A 327 23.52 23.67 0.51
C GLY A 327 24.38 24.48 -0.47
N GLY A 328 24.99 25.59 -0.04
CA GLY A 328 25.57 26.60 -0.96
C GLY A 328 27.00 26.36 -1.46
N ARG A 329 27.74 25.36 -0.97
CA ARG A 329 29.20 25.26 -1.24
C ARG A 329 29.60 24.62 -2.57
N ALA A 330 28.72 23.89 -3.26
CA ALA A 330 29.04 23.34 -4.58
C ALA A 330 28.83 24.36 -5.72
N ALA A 331 27.82 25.23 -5.60
CA ALA A 331 27.52 26.23 -6.63
C ALA A 331 28.46 27.45 -6.59
N ALA A 332 28.92 27.85 -5.39
CA ALA A 332 29.82 28.99 -5.23
C ALA A 332 31.28 28.71 -5.66
N LEU A 333 31.71 27.44 -5.69
CA LEU A 333 33.05 27.06 -6.16
C LEU A 333 33.15 27.00 -7.70
N LEU A 334 32.05 26.73 -8.41
CA LEU A 334 32.03 26.71 -9.87
C LEU A 334 31.98 28.14 -10.46
N ALA A 335 31.28 29.06 -9.80
CA ALA A 335 31.22 30.46 -10.22
C ALA A 335 32.55 31.21 -10.01
N ARG A 336 33.36 30.81 -9.02
CA ARG A 336 34.66 31.44 -8.73
C ARG A 336 35.80 30.94 -9.62
N ALA A 337 35.62 29.83 -10.33
CA ALA A 337 36.58 29.33 -11.31
C ALA A 337 36.43 29.97 -12.71
N LEU A 338 35.32 30.68 -12.96
CA LEU A 338 35.00 31.26 -14.27
C LEU A 338 35.20 32.78 -14.34
N GLY A 339 35.63 33.42 -13.25
CA GLY A 339 35.75 34.86 -13.16
C GLY A 339 37.08 35.29 -12.58
N GLU A 340 38.16 35.16 -13.36
CA GLU A 340 39.35 36.02 -13.35
C GLU A 340 40.43 35.40 -14.26
N GLY A 341 40.81 36.09 -15.34
CA GLY A 341 41.95 35.70 -16.18
C GLY A 341 41.77 36.05 -17.65
N SER A 342 42.20 37.24 -18.05
CA SER A 342 42.40 37.57 -19.47
C SER A 342 43.64 36.84 -19.98
N GLY A 343 43.51 36.01 -21.02
CA GLY A 343 44.63 35.38 -21.69
C GLY A 343 44.30 33.99 -22.22
N ASP A 344 44.02 33.91 -23.52
CA ASP A 344 43.88 32.71 -24.36
C ASP A 344 42.74 31.72 -24.01
N ASN A 345 41.53 32.03 -24.50
CA ASN A 345 40.26 31.37 -24.19
C ASN A 345 40.04 29.99 -24.85
N SER A 346 41.02 29.42 -25.57
CA SER A 346 40.83 28.15 -26.28
C SER A 346 41.11 26.91 -25.41
N THR A 347 42.03 27.01 -24.45
CA THR A 347 42.45 25.88 -23.59
C THR A 347 41.58 25.72 -22.34
N ALA A 348 41.09 26.81 -21.75
CA ALA A 348 40.19 26.77 -20.58
C ALA A 348 38.82 26.17 -20.93
N LEU A 349 38.26 26.52 -22.09
CA LEU A 349 37.01 25.95 -22.59
C LEU A 349 37.16 24.45 -22.88
N LEU A 350 38.32 24.05 -23.42
CA LEU A 350 38.65 22.65 -23.69
C LEU A 350 38.74 21.83 -22.40
N HIS A 351 39.31 22.37 -21.32
CA HIS A 351 39.39 21.68 -20.02
C HIS A 351 38.02 21.53 -19.34
N VAL A 352 37.14 22.54 -19.43
CA VAL A 352 35.77 22.44 -18.89
C VAL A 352 34.94 21.41 -19.65
N MET A 353 35.07 21.33 -20.99
CA MET A 353 34.40 20.30 -21.79
C MET A 353 34.92 18.89 -21.46
N HIS A 354 36.22 18.72 -21.25
CA HIS A 354 36.78 17.42 -20.83
C HIS A 354 36.29 17.01 -19.44
N ALA A 355 36.21 17.95 -18.48
CA ALA A 355 35.70 17.66 -17.14
C ALA A 355 34.20 17.27 -17.16
N GLY A 356 33.38 17.96 -17.96
CA GLY A 356 31.97 17.60 -18.15
C GLY A 356 31.79 16.22 -18.81
N LEU A 357 32.59 15.92 -19.83
CA LEU A 357 32.58 14.61 -20.49
C LEU A 357 33.01 13.49 -19.54
N LEU A 358 34.02 13.73 -18.70
CA LEU A 358 34.46 12.77 -17.70
C LEU A 358 33.36 12.45 -16.68
N LEU A 359 32.59 13.46 -16.26
CA LEU A 359 31.48 13.29 -15.31
C LEU A 359 30.34 12.45 -15.90
N VAL A 360 30.03 12.66 -17.18
CA VAL A 360 29.04 11.86 -17.92
C VAL A 360 29.50 10.42 -18.09
N ILE A 361 30.79 10.20 -18.38
CA ILE A 361 31.38 8.85 -18.49
C ILE A 361 31.32 8.13 -17.13
N VAL A 362 31.63 8.81 -16.03
CA VAL A 362 31.55 8.23 -14.67
C VAL A 362 30.10 7.88 -14.31
N ALA A 363 29.14 8.74 -14.62
CA ALA A 363 27.72 8.46 -14.38
C ALA A 363 27.22 7.26 -15.20
N ALA A 364 27.63 7.17 -16.48
CA ALA A 364 27.31 6.03 -17.34
C ALA A 364 27.95 4.73 -16.83
N ALA A 365 29.22 4.77 -16.42
CA ALA A 365 29.93 3.63 -15.84
C ALA A 365 29.24 3.16 -14.54
N MET A 366 28.86 4.08 -13.65
CA MET A 366 28.08 3.75 -12.45
C MET A 366 26.72 3.13 -12.77
N GLY A 367 26.00 3.66 -13.77
CA GLY A 367 24.75 3.09 -14.25
C GLY A 367 24.91 1.66 -14.76
N ILE A 368 25.97 1.40 -15.54
CA ILE A 368 26.32 0.06 -16.04
C ILE A 368 26.70 -0.88 -14.89
N THR A 369 27.46 -0.42 -13.89
CA THR A 369 27.81 -1.20 -12.70
C THR A 369 26.55 -1.58 -11.90
N ILE A 370 25.65 -0.62 -11.64
CA ILE A 370 24.38 -0.86 -10.92
C ILE A 370 23.52 -1.86 -11.69
N TYR A 371 23.40 -1.70 -13.01
CA TYR A 371 22.66 -2.63 -13.87
C TYR A 371 23.25 -4.04 -13.82
N THR A 372 24.57 -4.18 -13.91
CA THR A 372 25.28 -5.47 -13.87
C THR A 372 25.12 -6.15 -12.51
N VAL A 373 25.23 -5.40 -11.40
CA VAL A 373 25.00 -5.93 -10.05
C VAL A 373 23.54 -6.40 -9.91
N ARG A 374 22.56 -5.62 -10.37
CA ARG A 374 21.14 -6.01 -10.30
C ARG A 374 20.84 -7.25 -11.14
N LYS A 375 21.42 -7.36 -12.33
CA LYS A 375 21.29 -8.55 -13.19
C LYS A 375 21.91 -9.78 -12.51
N TYR A 376 23.10 -9.65 -11.94
CA TYR A 376 23.77 -10.72 -11.20
C TYR A 376 22.96 -11.18 -9.98
N GLN A 377 22.39 -10.26 -9.20
CA GLN A 377 21.53 -10.62 -8.06
C GLN A 377 20.27 -11.40 -8.49
N ARG A 378 19.65 -11.03 -9.63
CA ARG A 378 18.51 -11.77 -10.18
C ARG A 378 18.89 -13.18 -10.66
N GLU A 379 20.04 -13.32 -11.29
CA GLU A 379 20.53 -14.62 -11.76
C GLU A 379 20.92 -15.53 -10.60
N ARG A 380 21.58 -14.99 -9.56
CA ARG A 380 21.92 -15.73 -8.34
C ARG A 380 20.68 -16.17 -7.56
N ALA A 381 19.63 -15.33 -7.49
CA ALA A 381 18.35 -15.70 -6.89
C ALA A 381 17.67 -16.88 -7.64
N ARG A 382 17.85 -16.97 -8.96
CA ARG A 382 17.37 -18.11 -9.77
C ARG A 382 18.19 -19.38 -9.54
N GLU A 383 19.51 -19.27 -9.41
CA GLU A 383 20.38 -20.43 -9.14
C GLU A 383 20.15 -21.02 -7.74
N ILE A 384 19.96 -20.19 -6.71
CA ILE A 384 19.60 -20.64 -5.36
C ILE A 384 18.26 -21.42 -5.40
N HIS A 385 17.32 -20.98 -6.23
CA HIS A 385 16.07 -21.71 -6.46
C HIS A 385 16.25 -23.06 -7.18
N HIS A 386 17.25 -23.19 -8.05
CA HIS A 386 17.53 -24.44 -8.76
C HIS A 386 18.35 -25.45 -7.94
N HIS A 387 19.26 -24.99 -7.07
CA HIS A 387 20.09 -25.90 -6.27
C HIS A 387 19.35 -26.57 -5.12
N HIS A 388 18.25 -25.98 -4.60
CA HIS A 388 17.41 -26.64 -3.60
C HIS A 388 16.54 -27.79 -4.13
N HIS A 389 16.53 -28.03 -5.45
CA HIS A 389 15.79 -29.14 -6.05
C HIS A 389 16.58 -30.47 -6.15
N TYR A 390 17.88 -30.49 -5.86
CA TYR A 390 18.71 -31.69 -6.02
C TYR A 390 19.16 -32.40 -4.74
N GLU A 391 18.91 -31.84 -3.55
CA GLU A 391 19.26 -32.49 -2.28
C GLU A 391 18.10 -32.50 -1.29
N SER A 392 17.18 -33.47 -1.41
CA SER A 392 16.59 -34.13 -0.23
C SER A 392 15.92 -35.46 -0.60
N ASN A 393 16.72 -36.50 -0.83
CA ASN A 393 16.29 -37.87 -0.60
C ASN A 393 16.91 -38.32 0.74
N GLY A 394 16.08 -38.47 1.78
CA GLY A 394 16.53 -39.13 3.01
C GLY A 394 15.88 -38.63 4.31
N ASN A 395 14.88 -39.39 4.76
CA ASN A 395 14.49 -39.66 6.15
C ASN A 395 14.52 -38.55 7.23
N GLY A 396 13.32 -38.26 7.74
CA GLY A 396 13.06 -38.49 9.17
C GLY A 396 13.14 -37.28 10.10
N VAL A 397 11.96 -36.80 10.49
CA VAL A 397 11.63 -36.08 11.74
C VAL A 397 12.32 -34.73 11.94
N ARG A 398 11.56 -33.62 11.88
CA ARG A 398 11.84 -32.45 12.73
C ARG A 398 10.61 -31.56 12.98
N LYS A 399 10.57 -31.13 14.24
CA LYS A 399 9.59 -30.29 14.92
C LYS A 399 9.25 -29.00 14.17
N ALA A 400 7.99 -28.62 14.25
CA ALA A 400 7.54 -27.25 14.08
C ALA A 400 8.15 -26.37 15.18
N ILE A 401 9.08 -25.49 14.83
CA ILE A 401 9.38 -24.25 15.56
C ILE A 401 9.74 -23.18 14.53
N TYR A 402 8.83 -22.20 14.38
CA TYR A 402 9.11 -20.88 13.82
C TYR A 402 9.96 -20.13 14.87
N SER A 403 11.27 -20.29 14.80
CA SER A 403 12.32 -19.54 15.53
C SER A 403 13.63 -20.21 15.15
N ASP A 404 14.67 -19.44 14.82
CA ASP A 404 16.05 -19.88 14.55
C ASP A 404 16.45 -19.96 13.07
N LYS A 405 16.34 -18.83 12.36
CA LYS A 405 17.14 -18.54 11.16
C LYS A 405 18.01 -17.29 11.35
N GLU A 406 18.83 -17.27 12.40
CA GLU A 406 19.71 -16.14 12.78
C GLU A 406 21.17 -16.55 13.09
N ALA A 407 21.73 -17.60 12.47
CA ALA A 407 23.10 -18.02 12.82
C ALA A 407 23.99 -18.54 11.68
N ALA A 408 23.84 -18.06 10.44
CA ALA A 408 24.72 -18.54 9.35
C ALA A 408 25.11 -17.49 8.30
N LEU A 409 25.26 -16.22 8.68
CA LEU A 409 25.84 -15.18 7.81
C LEU A 409 26.87 -14.26 8.50
N ASP A 410 27.41 -14.69 9.64
CA ASP A 410 28.65 -14.12 10.22
C ASP A 410 29.83 -15.06 9.92
N ALA A 411 30.19 -15.14 8.63
CA ALA A 411 31.52 -15.52 8.13
C ALA A 411 31.52 -15.53 6.60
N VAL A 412 31.71 -14.36 5.97
CA VAL A 412 32.63 -14.04 4.85
C VAL A 412 32.45 -12.56 4.49
#